data_AF-A0A379ZEL9-F1
#
_entry.id   AF-A0A379ZEL9-F1
#
_cell.length_a   1.000
_cell.length_b   1.000
_cell.length_c   1.000
_cell.angle_alpha   90.00
_cell.angle_beta   90.00
_cell.angle_gamma   90.00
#
_symmetry.space_group_name_H-M   'P 1'
#
loop_
_entity.id
_entity.type
_entity.pdbx_description
1 polymer ?
#
loop_
_entity_poly.entity_id
_entity_poly.type
_entity_poly.pdbx_seq_one_letter_code
_entity_poly.pdbx_strand_id
1 'polypeptide(L)'
;MTASLRSYVRLSVTAIMIGGGVLLSGCASSPEDPLGCGTVSGYLQPDASTHWYRVVVTHLNGQAVVSKPNYQLAPGEYEFTVAELIDDPNLSVTVTARVPKVLKLNIQSHQRYHLGALLHTDKRYMGKDTAYWEPGVWLQEQHECQFELSPETK
;
A
#
# COMPACT_ATOMS: atom_id res chain seq x y z
N MET A 1 85.46 44.09 26.10
CA MET A 1 84.06 44.24 26.52
C MET A 1 83.32 42.94 26.19
N THR A 2 82.74 42.33 27.23
CA THR A 2 81.63 41.36 27.26
C THR A 2 81.73 40.02 26.51
N ALA A 3 82.19 39.03 27.28
CA ALA A 3 81.76 37.64 27.42
C ALA A 3 80.55 37.09 26.63
N SER A 4 80.80 35.94 26.02
CA SER A 4 79.88 34.85 25.70
C SER A 4 79.25 34.24 26.97
N LEU A 5 77.96 33.90 26.93
CA LEU A 5 77.33 32.67 27.47
C LEU A 5 75.81 32.80 27.54
N ARG A 6 75.16 31.62 27.53
CA ARG A 6 73.75 31.30 27.85
C ARG A 6 72.75 31.34 26.70
N SER A 7 71.79 30.41 26.57
CA SER A 7 71.62 29.08 27.13
C SER A 7 70.25 28.55 26.69
N TYR A 8 70.14 27.22 26.62
CA TYR A 8 68.93 26.42 26.80
C TYR A 8 67.80 26.54 25.77
N VAL A 9 67.87 25.60 24.83
CA VAL A 9 66.78 24.69 24.44
C VAL A 9 65.61 24.74 25.43
N ARG A 10 64.47 25.25 24.96
CA ARG A 10 63.16 24.82 25.46
C ARG A 10 62.34 24.37 24.27
N LEU A 11 62.41 23.06 24.08
CA LEU A 11 61.57 22.24 23.23
C LEU A 11 60.14 22.36 23.76
N SER A 12 59.35 23.28 23.24
CA SER A 12 57.91 23.32 23.51
C SER A 12 57.26 22.25 22.65
N VAL A 13 57.16 21.05 23.22
CA VAL A 13 56.33 19.96 22.72
C VAL A 13 54.88 20.40 22.89
N THR A 14 54.33 21.07 21.87
CA THR A 14 52.89 21.28 21.78
C THR A 14 52.30 19.93 21.37
N ALA A 15 51.81 19.20 22.37
CA ALA A 15 51.09 17.95 22.19
C ALA A 15 49.91 18.18 21.26
N ILE A 16 50.00 17.64 20.04
CA ILE A 16 48.88 17.48 19.14
C ILE A 16 47.96 16.47 19.82
N MET A 17 46.90 16.96 20.44
CA MET A 17 45.81 16.13 20.94
C MET A 17 45.16 15.44 19.75
N ILE A 18 45.57 14.18 19.55
CA ILE A 18 44.88 13.17 18.76
C ILE A 18 43.55 12.90 19.48
N GLY A 19 42.54 13.71 19.18
CA GLY A 19 41.16 13.48 19.57
C GLY A 19 40.43 12.82 18.40
N GLY A 20 40.57 11.51 18.28
CA GLY A 20 39.82 10.70 17.32
C GLY A 20 38.32 10.71 17.65
N GLY A 21 37.59 11.68 17.10
CA GLY A 21 36.14 11.63 16.98
C GLY A 21 35.77 10.79 15.77
N VAL A 22 35.62 9.49 15.98
CA VAL A 22 35.11 8.56 14.96
C VAL A 22 33.73 9.07 14.50
N LEU A 23 33.65 9.41 13.21
CA LEU A 23 32.42 9.73 12.50
C LEU A 23 31.50 8.50 12.54
N LEU A 24 30.57 8.45 13.49
CA LEU A 24 29.44 7.54 13.41
C LEU A 24 28.39 8.15 12.49
N SER A 25 28.71 8.22 11.20
CA SER A 25 27.72 8.38 10.13
C SER A 25 27.00 7.05 9.96
N GLY A 26 26.12 6.73 10.91
CA GLY A 26 25.17 5.63 10.80
C GLY A 26 24.05 6.01 9.84
N CYS A 27 24.32 6.05 8.54
CA CYS A 27 23.26 5.84 7.56
C CYS A 27 22.90 4.36 7.64
N ALA A 28 22.00 4.00 8.55
CA ALA A 28 21.24 2.78 8.41
C ALA A 28 20.33 2.99 7.20
N SER A 29 20.82 2.66 5.99
CA SER A 29 19.92 2.27 4.92
C SER A 29 19.19 1.05 5.45
N SER A 30 17.94 1.22 5.87
CA SER A 30 17.07 0.08 6.10
C SER A 30 17.19 -0.80 4.86
N PRO A 31 17.45 -2.11 4.99
CA PRO A 31 17.26 -2.99 3.85
C PRO A 31 15.82 -2.74 3.38
N GLU A 32 15.67 -2.51 2.08
CA GLU A 32 14.39 -2.50 1.38
C GLU A 32 13.54 -3.60 2.01
N ASP A 33 12.42 -3.26 2.67
CA ASP A 33 11.65 -4.21 3.46
C ASP A 33 11.21 -5.37 2.54
N PRO A 34 11.89 -6.53 2.56
CA PRO A 34 11.63 -7.60 1.62
C PRO A 34 10.34 -8.35 1.99
N LEU A 35 9.73 -7.97 3.11
CA LEU A 35 8.53 -8.55 3.70
C LEU A 35 7.35 -7.57 3.70
N GLY A 36 7.54 -6.37 3.16
CA GLY A 36 6.49 -5.37 3.11
C GLY A 36 5.35 -5.88 2.24
N CYS A 37 4.12 -5.86 2.76
CA CYS A 37 2.93 -6.30 2.04
C CYS A 37 2.04 -5.10 1.67
N GLY A 38 1.05 -5.32 0.81
CA GLY A 38 -0.09 -4.43 0.67
C GLY A 38 -1.37 -5.17 1.08
N THR A 39 -2.37 -4.41 1.53
CA THR A 39 -3.68 -4.96 1.89
C THR A 39 -4.74 -4.50 0.90
N VAL A 40 -5.53 -5.41 0.37
CA VAL A 40 -6.71 -5.09 -0.44
C VAL A 40 -7.96 -5.48 0.33
N SER A 41 -8.85 -4.51 0.53
CA SER A 41 -10.07 -4.62 1.33
C SER A 41 -11.29 -4.44 0.44
N GLY A 42 -12.24 -5.38 0.49
CA GLY A 42 -13.56 -5.24 -0.17
C GLY A 42 -14.72 -5.08 0.80
N TYR A 43 -14.45 -5.02 2.11
CA TYR A 43 -15.49 -5.13 3.13
C TYR A 43 -16.03 -3.78 3.62
N LEU A 44 -15.22 -2.72 3.56
CA LEU A 44 -15.59 -1.43 4.11
C LEU A 44 -16.73 -0.82 3.29
N GLN A 45 -17.81 -0.44 3.97
CA GLN A 45 -18.98 0.19 3.37
C GLN A 45 -18.70 1.69 3.17
N PRO A 46 -18.68 2.19 1.93
CA PRO A 46 -18.61 3.63 1.68
C PRO A 46 -19.92 4.32 2.08
N ASP A 47 -19.85 5.63 2.35
CA ASP A 47 -21.04 6.44 2.61
C ASP A 47 -21.92 6.52 1.36
N ALA A 48 -23.24 6.47 1.54
CA ALA A 48 -24.21 6.45 0.44
C ALA A 48 -24.13 7.68 -0.48
N SER A 49 -23.68 8.83 0.02
CA SER A 49 -23.50 10.07 -0.77
C SER A 49 -22.36 9.98 -1.79
N THR A 50 -21.47 8.99 -1.66
CA THR A 50 -20.29 8.84 -2.51
C THR A 50 -20.56 8.03 -3.79
N HIS A 51 -21.74 7.39 -3.88
CA HIS A 51 -22.09 6.42 -4.93
C HIS A 51 -21.15 5.22 -5.07
N TRP A 52 -20.29 5.01 -4.08
CA TRP A 52 -19.48 3.79 -3.96
C TRP A 52 -20.23 2.75 -3.15
N TYR A 53 -20.24 1.53 -3.66
CA TYR A 53 -20.85 0.37 -3.03
C TYR A 53 -19.81 -0.71 -2.79
N ARG A 54 -20.14 -1.66 -1.92
CA ARG A 54 -19.26 -2.79 -1.65
C ARG A 54 -19.09 -3.69 -2.87
N VAL A 55 -17.95 -4.37 -2.89
CA VAL A 55 -17.65 -5.43 -3.86
C VAL A 55 -17.22 -6.70 -3.15
N VAL A 56 -17.39 -7.83 -3.82
CA VAL A 56 -16.79 -9.10 -3.41
C VAL A 56 -15.77 -9.55 -4.44
N VAL A 57 -14.58 -9.91 -3.98
CA VAL A 57 -13.57 -10.52 -4.83
C VAL A 57 -13.95 -11.98 -5.04
N THR A 58 -14.03 -12.38 -6.30
CA THR A 58 -14.37 -13.75 -6.72
C THR A 58 -13.16 -14.48 -7.30
N HIS A 59 -12.27 -13.75 -7.99
CA HIS A 59 -11.04 -14.29 -8.52
C HIS A 59 -9.88 -13.32 -8.31
N LEU A 60 -8.69 -13.89 -8.12
CA LEU A 60 -7.41 -13.18 -8.09
C LEU A 60 -6.51 -13.79 -9.15
N ASN A 61 -6.02 -12.98 -10.09
CA ASN A 61 -5.20 -13.42 -11.23
C ASN A 61 -5.87 -14.57 -12.02
N GLY A 62 -7.19 -14.47 -12.24
CA GLY A 62 -8.00 -15.47 -12.93
C GLY A 62 -8.30 -16.74 -12.13
N GLN A 63 -7.75 -16.90 -10.92
CA GLN A 63 -8.02 -18.07 -10.07
C GLN A 63 -9.15 -17.76 -9.09
N ALA A 64 -10.12 -18.66 -8.98
CA ALA A 64 -11.22 -18.52 -8.02
C ALA A 64 -10.66 -18.53 -6.59
N VAL A 65 -11.11 -17.58 -5.76
CA VAL A 65 -10.68 -17.44 -4.38
C VAL A 65 -11.88 -17.47 -3.43
N VAL A 66 -11.65 -17.95 -2.20
CA VAL A 66 -12.61 -17.73 -1.12
C VAL A 66 -12.68 -16.23 -0.84
N SER A 67 -13.90 -15.71 -0.76
CA SER A 67 -14.12 -14.29 -0.44
C SER A 67 -13.61 -14.02 0.98
N LYS A 68 -12.70 -13.05 1.10
CA LYS A 68 -12.12 -12.60 2.36
C LYS A 68 -12.35 -11.10 2.51
N PRO A 69 -12.50 -10.59 3.75
CA PRO A 69 -12.56 -9.15 3.97
C PRO A 69 -11.29 -8.43 3.48
N ASN A 70 -10.14 -9.04 3.73
CA ASN A 70 -8.82 -8.50 3.40
C ASN A 70 -7.96 -9.55 2.69
N TYR A 71 -7.20 -9.10 1.70
CA TYR A 71 -6.16 -9.85 1.00
C TYR A 71 -4.83 -9.18 1.28
N GLN A 72 -3.94 -9.87 2.00
CA GLN A 72 -2.54 -9.45 2.16
C GLN A 72 -1.74 -10.02 1.00
N LEU A 73 -1.05 -9.15 0.26
CA LEU A 73 -0.36 -9.49 -0.98
C LEU A 73 1.04 -8.91 -0.96
N ALA A 74 1.98 -9.61 -1.58
CA ALA A 74 3.28 -9.02 -1.87
C ALA A 74 3.09 -7.85 -2.86
N PRO A 75 3.95 -6.81 -2.84
CA PRO A 75 3.90 -5.72 -3.79
C PRO A 75 4.02 -6.22 -5.22
N GLY A 76 3.24 -5.65 -6.14
CA GLY A 76 3.21 -6.07 -7.54
C GLY A 76 1.84 -5.90 -8.19
N GLU A 77 1.73 -6.31 -9.45
CA GLU A 77 0.49 -6.20 -10.23
C GLU A 77 -0.43 -7.39 -10.01
N TYR A 78 -1.70 -7.10 -9.78
CA TYR A 78 -2.74 -8.10 -9.59
C TYR A 78 -4.00 -7.75 -10.37
N GLU A 79 -4.71 -8.79 -10.79
CA GLU A 79 -6.00 -8.71 -11.44
C GLU A 79 -7.10 -9.25 -10.50
N PHE A 80 -8.01 -8.37 -10.08
CA PHE A 80 -9.14 -8.72 -9.25
C PHE A 80 -10.40 -8.84 -10.09
N THR A 81 -11.04 -10.01 -10.10
CA THR A 81 -12.40 -10.13 -10.62
C THR A 81 -13.38 -9.91 -9.48
N VAL A 82 -14.18 -8.87 -9.59
CA VAL A 82 -15.09 -8.42 -8.53
C VAL A 82 -16.54 -8.41 -8.99
N ALA A 83 -17.44 -8.78 -8.09
CA ALA A 83 -18.88 -8.60 -8.27
C ALA A 83 -19.36 -7.45 -7.36
N GLU A 84 -20.25 -6.62 -7.90
CA GLU A 84 -20.85 -5.51 -7.18
C GLU A 84 -21.94 -5.95 -6.21
N LEU A 85 -22.10 -5.21 -5.11
CA LEU A 85 -23.19 -5.33 -4.15
C LEU A 85 -23.98 -4.01 -4.05
N ILE A 86 -24.36 -3.43 -5.19
CA ILE A 86 -25.13 -2.20 -5.30
C ILE A 86 -26.60 -2.45 -5.01
N ASP A 87 -27.10 -1.77 -3.99
CA ASP A 87 -28.48 -1.75 -3.51
C ASP A 87 -29.16 -0.38 -3.68
N ASP A 88 -28.85 0.32 -4.79
CA ASP A 88 -29.48 1.59 -5.13
C ASP A 88 -30.93 1.41 -5.63
N PRO A 89 -31.94 2.10 -5.05
CA PRO A 89 -33.34 1.97 -5.45
C PRO A 89 -33.63 2.46 -6.88
N ASN A 90 -32.76 3.27 -7.47
CA ASN A 90 -32.90 3.77 -8.84
C ASN A 90 -32.33 2.80 -9.88
N LEU A 91 -31.54 1.81 -9.45
CA LEU A 91 -30.93 0.82 -10.33
C LEU A 91 -31.95 -0.25 -10.74
N SER A 92 -32.31 -0.29 -12.03
CA SER A 92 -33.36 -1.17 -12.56
C SER A 92 -32.81 -2.22 -13.55
N VAL A 93 -31.56 -2.66 -13.37
CA VAL A 93 -30.93 -3.69 -14.20
C VAL A 93 -31.32 -5.10 -13.74
N THR A 94 -31.37 -6.06 -14.67
CA THR A 94 -31.69 -7.44 -14.35
C THR A 94 -30.53 -8.14 -13.66
N VAL A 95 -30.81 -9.20 -12.89
CA VAL A 95 -29.76 -10.03 -12.25
C VAL A 95 -28.74 -10.55 -13.26
N THR A 96 -29.18 -10.92 -14.47
CA THR A 96 -28.29 -11.39 -15.55
C THR A 96 -27.35 -10.31 -16.09
N ALA A 97 -27.66 -9.03 -15.87
CA ALA A 97 -26.80 -7.90 -16.27
C ALA A 97 -25.70 -7.63 -15.23
N ARG A 98 -25.86 -8.16 -14.00
CA ARG A 98 -24.92 -8.01 -12.89
C ARG A 98 -23.75 -8.96 -13.07
N VAL A 99 -22.91 -8.66 -14.07
CA VAL A 99 -21.73 -9.44 -14.41
C VAL A 99 -20.50 -8.94 -13.64
N PRO A 100 -19.61 -9.84 -13.17
CA PRO A 100 -18.35 -9.43 -12.57
C PRO A 100 -17.48 -8.61 -13.54
N LYS A 101 -16.66 -7.73 -12.98
CA LYS A 101 -15.70 -6.91 -13.72
C LYS A 101 -14.30 -7.11 -13.20
N VAL A 102 -13.33 -6.82 -14.06
CA VAL A 102 -11.91 -6.94 -13.77
C VAL A 102 -11.36 -5.57 -13.39
N LEU A 103 -10.60 -5.53 -12.28
CA LEU A 103 -9.84 -4.38 -11.81
C LEU A 103 -8.37 -4.77 -11.72
N LYS A 104 -7.50 -4.02 -12.39
CA LYS A 104 -6.04 -4.19 -12.30
C LYS A 104 -5.47 -3.19 -11.32
N LEU A 105 -4.66 -3.65 -10.38
CA LEU A 105 -4.03 -2.81 -9.37
C LEU A 105 -2.56 -3.18 -9.21
N ASN A 106 -1.71 -2.15 -9.12
CA ASN A 106 -0.34 -2.30 -8.65
C ASN A 106 -0.32 -2.05 -7.14
N ILE A 107 -0.13 -3.12 -6.39
CA ILE A 107 -0.11 -3.12 -4.94
C ILE A 107 1.24 -2.65 -4.45
N GLN A 108 1.24 -1.59 -3.64
CA GLN A 108 2.44 -1.08 -3.00
C GLN A 108 2.55 -1.59 -1.57
N SER A 109 3.79 -1.63 -1.09
CA SER A 109 4.11 -1.95 0.29
C SER A 109 3.53 -0.91 1.25
N HIS A 110 3.05 -1.35 2.42
CA HIS A 110 2.47 -0.54 3.48
C HIS A 110 1.26 0.30 3.06
N GLN A 111 0.52 -0.15 2.04
CA GLN A 111 -0.71 0.50 1.59
C GLN A 111 -1.90 -0.42 1.82
N ARG A 112 -3.05 0.19 2.14
CA ARG A 112 -4.35 -0.47 2.06
C ARG A 112 -5.20 0.19 0.98
N TYR A 113 -5.73 -0.64 0.10
CA TYR A 113 -6.66 -0.25 -0.97
C TYR A 113 -8.05 -0.77 -0.63
N HIS A 114 -9.02 0.14 -0.49
CA HIS A 114 -10.42 -0.23 -0.34
C HIS A 114 -11.10 -0.22 -1.70
N LEU A 115 -11.49 -1.40 -2.16
CA LEU A 115 -12.19 -1.60 -3.41
C LEU A 115 -13.67 -1.24 -3.25
N GLY A 116 -14.25 -0.75 -4.33
CA GLY A 116 -15.67 -0.45 -4.41
C GLY A 116 -16.20 -0.55 -5.83
N ALA A 117 -17.52 -0.58 -5.94
CA ALA A 117 -18.26 -0.44 -7.18
C ALA A 117 -18.77 1.00 -7.24
N LEU A 118 -18.26 1.79 -8.18
CA LEU A 118 -18.78 3.12 -8.46
C LEU A 118 -20.04 2.97 -9.30
N LEU A 119 -21.18 3.40 -8.78
CA LEU A 119 -22.43 3.50 -9.53
C LEU A 119 -22.41 4.77 -10.40
N HIS A 120 -22.67 4.62 -11.69
CA HIS A 120 -22.87 5.74 -12.59
C HIS A 120 -24.28 6.30 -12.45
N THR A 121 -24.39 7.62 -12.29
CA THR A 121 -25.65 8.33 -12.04
C THR A 121 -26.00 9.34 -13.14
N ASP A 122 -25.27 9.31 -14.25
CA ASP A 122 -25.45 10.18 -15.43
C ASP A 122 -26.77 9.91 -16.16
N LYS A 123 -27.27 8.68 -16.06
CA LYS A 123 -28.53 8.25 -16.68
C LYS A 123 -29.18 7.11 -15.91
N ARG A 124 -30.41 6.78 -16.31
CA ARG A 124 -31.12 5.62 -15.77
C ARG A 124 -30.70 4.35 -16.50
N TYR A 125 -30.10 3.42 -15.76
CA TYR A 125 -29.70 2.10 -16.26
C TYR A 125 -30.80 1.07 -16.05
N MET A 126 -31.11 0.29 -17.09
CA MET A 126 -32.23 -0.65 -17.10
C MET A 126 -31.95 -1.91 -17.91
N GLY A 127 -32.69 -2.98 -17.63
CA GLY A 127 -32.64 -4.19 -18.45
C GLY A 127 -31.28 -4.88 -18.39
N LYS A 128 -30.69 -5.15 -19.56
CA LYS A 128 -29.41 -5.87 -19.68
C LYS A 128 -28.18 -4.95 -19.73
N ASP A 129 -28.31 -3.67 -19.41
CA ASP A 129 -27.19 -2.74 -19.42
C ASP A 129 -26.17 -3.11 -18.33
N THR A 130 -24.91 -3.32 -18.72
CA THR A 130 -23.80 -3.67 -17.84
C THR A 130 -22.87 -2.48 -17.55
N ALA A 131 -23.11 -1.33 -18.17
CA ALA A 131 -22.29 -0.12 -18.07
C ALA A 131 -22.69 0.80 -16.90
N TYR A 132 -23.57 0.33 -16.03
CA TYR A 132 -24.09 1.08 -14.87
C TYR A 132 -23.08 1.29 -13.75
N TRP A 133 -21.95 0.58 -13.77
CA TRP A 133 -20.96 0.69 -12.71
C TRP A 133 -19.55 0.42 -13.21
N GLU A 134 -18.54 0.73 -12.42
CA GLU A 134 -17.17 0.29 -12.64
C GLU A 134 -16.46 -0.03 -11.31
N PRO A 135 -15.52 -0.99 -11.29
CA PRO A 135 -14.73 -1.25 -10.09
C PRO A 135 -13.62 -0.21 -9.94
N GLY A 136 -13.30 0.15 -8.70
CA GLY A 136 -12.20 1.07 -8.42
C GLY A 136 -11.75 1.05 -6.97
N VAL A 137 -10.75 1.89 -6.67
CA VAL A 137 -10.28 2.14 -5.30
C VAL A 137 -10.89 3.46 -4.84
N TRP A 138 -11.76 3.41 -3.84
CA TRP A 138 -12.44 4.61 -3.33
C TRP A 138 -11.73 5.23 -2.13
N LEU A 139 -10.91 4.45 -1.43
CA LEU A 139 -10.05 4.92 -0.36
C LEU A 139 -8.72 4.18 -0.42
N GLN A 140 -7.63 4.94 -0.30
CA GLN A 140 -6.29 4.41 -0.11
C GLN A 140 -5.70 5.05 1.14
N GLU A 141 -5.12 4.23 2.00
CA GLU A 141 -4.54 4.68 3.26
C GLU A 141 -3.23 3.95 3.57
N GLN A 142 -2.35 4.62 4.32
CA GLN A 142 -1.16 3.99 4.86
C GLN A 142 -1.58 2.91 5.85
N HIS A 143 -1.00 1.73 5.72
CA HIS A 143 -1.33 0.60 6.56
C HIS A 143 -0.13 -0.31 6.75
N GLU A 144 0.29 -0.51 8.00
CA GLU A 144 1.38 -1.43 8.30
C GLU A 144 0.96 -2.88 8.14
N CYS A 145 1.82 -3.67 7.50
CA CYS A 145 1.57 -5.08 7.31
C CYS A 145 1.91 -5.89 8.54
N GLN A 146 0.91 -6.60 9.05
CA GLN A 146 1.10 -7.67 10.01
C GLN A 146 1.01 -8.97 9.22
N PHE A 147 2.14 -9.49 8.76
CA PHE A 147 2.23 -10.89 8.32
C PHE A 147 1.99 -11.76 9.56
N GLU A 148 0.73 -12.11 9.81
CA GLU A 148 0.45 -13.26 10.65
C GLU A 148 0.83 -14.48 9.82
N LEU A 149 1.92 -15.15 10.20
CA LEU A 149 2.32 -16.43 9.64
C LEU A 149 1.19 -17.45 9.86
N SER A 150 0.24 -17.53 8.93
CA SER A 150 -0.71 -18.63 8.86
C SER A 150 0.03 -19.86 8.31
N PRO A 151 -0.05 -21.03 8.95
CA PRO A 151 0.79 -22.20 8.64
C PRO A 151 0.47 -22.89 7.30
N GLU A 152 -0.34 -22.30 6.42
CA GLU A 152 -0.83 -22.95 5.19
C GLU A 152 0.02 -22.69 3.94
N THR A 153 1.16 -21.98 4.05
CA THR A 153 2.07 -21.77 2.92
C THR A 153 3.43 -22.41 3.23
N LYS A 154 3.52 -23.73 3.04
CA LYS A 154 4.77 -24.47 2.90
C LYS A 154 4.78 -25.19 1.55
#